data_AF-T2JEC2-F1
#
_entry.id   AF-T2JEC2-F1
#
_cell.length_a   1.000
_cell.length_b   1.000
_cell.length_c   1.000
_cell.angle_alpha   90.00
_cell.angle_beta   90.00
_cell.angle_gamma   90.00
#
_symmetry.space_group_name_H-M   'P 1'
#
loop_
_entity.id
_entity.type
_entity.pdbx_description
1 polymer ?
#
loop_
_entity_poly.entity_id
_entity_poly.type
_entity_poly.pdbx_seq_one_letter_code
_entity_poly.pdbx_strand_id
1 'polypeptide(L)'
;MRLTIQPFTVHKRFPLTISRGTTAKNTNLLLKIEADSIEGWGEASPFSVIKGTSINSEQLQQELRNIIPSLEAYHPLQRQAIETVLLESKLHSSLHAAIDTALYDWLGKKVDLPLWKLWGLKGDRLFFTSVTYWLLVPQKKQWKELKTGSILWRLNY
;
A
#
# COMPACT_ATOMS: atom_id res chain seq x y z
N MET A 1 13.81 11.97 -10.62
CA MET A 1 12.99 10.77 -10.92
C MET A 1 11.61 11.21 -11.38
N ARG A 2 10.79 10.34 -11.98
CA ARG A 2 9.40 10.68 -12.37
C ARG A 2 8.42 9.92 -11.50
N LEU A 3 7.39 10.59 -11.00
CA LEU A 3 6.33 9.97 -10.18
C LEU A 3 5.00 10.01 -10.92
N THR A 4 4.32 8.88 -11.00
CA THR A 4 2.97 8.79 -11.57
C THR A 4 2.03 8.09 -10.60
N ILE A 5 0.77 8.51 -10.59
CA ILE A 5 -0.24 8.02 -9.65
C ILE A 5 -1.47 7.57 -10.42
N GLN A 6 -2.04 6.45 -10.00
CA GLN A 6 -3.27 5.93 -10.57
C GLN A 6 -4.20 5.44 -9.45
N PRO A 7 -5.40 6.03 -9.28
CA PRO A 7 -6.39 5.47 -8.38
C PRO A 7 -6.92 4.16 -8.96
N PHE A 8 -7.09 3.16 -8.10
CA PHE A 8 -7.74 1.89 -8.45
C PHE A 8 -8.67 1.44 -7.34
N THR A 9 -9.84 0.91 -7.71
CA THR A 9 -10.84 0.45 -6.76
C THR A 9 -10.84 -1.07 -6.67
N VAL A 10 -10.68 -1.60 -5.46
CA VAL A 10 -10.82 -3.03 -5.20
C VAL A 10 -12.14 -3.32 -4.49
N HIS A 11 -12.85 -4.32 -5.00
CA HIS A 11 -14.10 -4.82 -4.44
C HIS A 11 -13.84 -6.07 -3.60
N LYS A 12 -14.27 -6.04 -2.33
CA LYS A 12 -14.10 -7.18 -1.43
C LYS A 12 -15.15 -8.24 -1.76
N ARG A 13 -14.74 -9.52 -1.76
CA ARG A 13 -15.65 -10.65 -1.91
C ARG A 13 -16.72 -10.69 -0.82
N PHE A 14 -16.34 -10.30 0.39
CA PHE A 14 -17.24 -10.13 1.54
C PHE A 14 -16.98 -8.76 2.19
N PRO A 15 -18.03 -7.94 2.46
CA PRO A 15 -17.85 -6.68 3.17
C PRO A 15 -17.22 -6.91 4.55
N LEU A 16 -16.23 -6.08 4.89
CA LEU A 16 -15.56 -6.16 6.18
C LEU A 16 -16.26 -5.22 7.16
N THR A 17 -16.87 -5.78 8.20
CA THR A 17 -17.50 -5.01 9.29
C THR A 17 -16.59 -4.98 10.52
N ILE A 18 -16.16 -3.78 10.91
CA ILE A 18 -15.42 -3.53 12.14
C ILE A 18 -16.21 -2.55 13.02
N SER A 19 -15.76 -2.31 14.25
CA SER A 19 -16.44 -1.39 15.20
C SER A 19 -16.61 0.05 14.67
N ARG A 20 -15.93 0.38 13.58
CA ARG A 20 -15.91 1.71 12.95
C ARG A 20 -16.73 1.80 11.66
N GLY A 21 -17.36 0.71 11.24
CA GLY A 21 -18.21 0.66 10.05
C GLY A 21 -17.95 -0.54 9.17
N THR A 22 -18.65 -0.56 8.04
CA THR A 22 -18.59 -1.63 7.04
C THR A 22 -17.99 -1.10 5.75
N THR A 23 -16.99 -1.80 5.23
CA THR A 23 -16.31 -1.41 3.99
C THR A 23 -16.38 -2.55 2.98
N ALA A 24 -17.10 -2.32 1.87
CA ALA A 24 -17.25 -3.30 0.77
C ALA A 24 -16.28 -3.08 -0.40
N LYS A 25 -15.76 -1.86 -0.56
CA LYS A 25 -14.76 -1.49 -1.57
C LYS A 25 -13.74 -0.53 -0.98
N ASN A 26 -12.55 -0.47 -1.56
CA ASN A 26 -11.54 0.54 -1.21
C ASN A 26 -10.94 1.13 -2.49
N THR A 27 -10.77 2.45 -2.53
CA THR A 27 -10.09 3.13 -3.64
C THR A 27 -8.68 3.49 -3.18
N ASN A 28 -7.70 2.75 -3.67
CA ASN A 28 -6.29 2.89 -3.33
C ASN A 28 -5.58 3.70 -4.40
N LEU A 29 -4.38 4.19 -4.08
CA LEU A 29 -3.50 4.86 -5.04
C LEU A 29 -2.31 3.96 -5.32
N LEU A 30 -2.14 3.62 -6.60
CA LEU A 30 -0.95 2.98 -7.11
C LEU A 30 0.06 4.07 -7.48
N LEU A 31 1.22 4.06 -6.83
CA LEU A 31 2.33 4.97 -7.09
C LEU A 31 3.40 4.23 -7.90
N LYS A 32 3.89 4.88 -8.94
CA LYS A 32 5.03 4.42 -9.74
C LYS A 32 6.14 5.46 -9.75
N ILE A 33 7.36 5.04 -9.43
CA ILE A 33 8.60 5.82 -9.54
C ILE A 33 9.41 5.29 -10.73
N GLU A 34 9.74 6.16 -11.67
CA GLU A 34 10.55 5.83 -12.85
C GLU A 34 11.89 6.57 -12.82
N ALA A 35 12.99 5.83 -12.95
CA ALA A 35 14.34 6.36 -13.17
C ALA A 35 15.21 5.27 -13.81
N ASP A 36 16.19 5.64 -14.63
CA ASP A 36 17.10 4.71 -15.31
C ASP A 36 16.39 3.58 -16.10
N SER A 37 15.22 3.87 -16.69
CA SER A 37 14.35 2.87 -17.35
C SER A 37 13.85 1.74 -16.44
N ILE A 38 13.91 1.93 -15.12
CA ILE A 38 13.41 1.01 -14.11
C ILE A 38 12.22 1.65 -13.42
N GLU A 39 11.22 0.83 -13.13
CA GLU A 39 10.00 1.23 -12.44
C GLU A 39 9.92 0.59 -11.05
N GLY A 40 9.70 1.39 -10.02
CA GLY A 40 9.36 0.95 -8.67
C GLY A 40 7.90 1.23 -8.34
N TRP A 41 7.24 0.31 -7.64
CA TRP A 41 5.81 0.37 -7.33
C TRP A 41 5.56 0.43 -5.83
N GLY A 42 4.59 1.26 -5.46
CA GLY A 42 4.09 1.37 -4.09
C GLY A 42 2.59 1.62 -4.06
N GLU A 43 1.98 1.41 -2.91
CA GLU A 43 0.53 1.51 -2.75
C GLU A 43 0.15 2.30 -1.50
N ALA A 44 -0.76 3.26 -1.65
CA ALA A 44 -1.38 3.97 -0.54
C ALA A 44 -2.87 3.64 -0.45
N SER A 45 -3.32 3.20 0.73
CA SER A 45 -4.73 2.98 1.02
C SER A 45 -5.29 4.09 1.91
N PRO A 46 -6.50 4.62 1.65
CA PRO A 46 -7.18 5.56 2.54
C PRO A 46 -7.74 4.82 3.76
N PHE A 47 -6.86 4.55 4.72
CA PHE A 47 -7.23 3.86 5.95
C PHE A 47 -6.60 4.55 7.16
N SER A 48 -7.38 4.67 8.24
CA SER A 48 -6.88 5.16 9.52
C SER A 48 -7.32 4.29 10.70
N VAL A 49 -6.33 3.93 11.51
CA VAL A 49 -6.52 3.28 12.82
C VAL A 49 -6.86 4.28 13.92
N ILE A 50 -6.78 5.58 13.69
CA ILE A 50 -7.13 6.61 14.67
C ILE A 50 -8.50 7.19 14.29
N LYS A 51 -9.44 7.21 15.25
CA LYS A 51 -10.78 7.74 15.00
C LYS A 51 -10.68 9.23 14.69
N GLY A 52 -11.35 9.68 13.62
CA GLY A 52 -11.37 11.10 13.22
C GLY A 52 -10.22 11.54 12.31
N THR A 53 -9.25 10.67 12.01
CA THR A 53 -8.17 10.96 11.03
C THR A 53 -8.38 10.20 9.72
N SER A 54 -9.64 9.90 9.37
CA SER A 54 -9.98 9.29 8.10
C SER A 54 -9.70 10.28 6.97
N ILE A 55 -8.94 9.84 5.98
CA ILE A 55 -8.68 10.54 4.74
C ILE A 55 -9.33 9.78 3.58
N ASN A 56 -9.88 10.49 2.60
CA ASN A 56 -10.40 9.87 1.39
C ASN A 56 -9.33 9.79 0.28
N SER A 57 -9.64 9.06 -0.79
CA SER A 57 -8.69 8.85 -1.89
C SER A 57 -8.31 10.14 -2.62
N GLU A 58 -9.23 11.09 -2.72
CA GLU A 58 -9.06 12.36 -3.40
C GLU A 58 -8.10 13.29 -2.64
N GLN A 59 -8.21 13.31 -1.32
CA GLN A 59 -7.30 14.02 -0.41
C GLN A 59 -5.89 13.43 -0.48
N LEU A 60 -5.77 12.09 -0.44
CA LEU A 60 -4.46 11.44 -0.61
C LEU A 60 -3.83 11.76 -1.96
N GLN A 61 -4.63 11.76 -3.04
CA GLN A 61 -4.13 12.15 -4.36
C GLN A 61 -3.67 13.60 -4.38
N GLN A 62 -4.38 14.50 -3.71
CA GLN A 62 -4.00 15.91 -3.67
C GLN A 62 -2.69 16.12 -2.89
N GLU A 63 -2.55 15.48 -1.74
CA GLU A 63 -1.31 15.49 -0.97
C GLU A 63 -0.13 14.98 -1.79
N LEU A 64 -0.31 13.85 -2.48
CA LEU A 64 0.73 13.28 -3.31
C LEU A 64 1.05 14.19 -4.52
N ARG A 65 0.05 14.76 -5.18
CA ARG A 65 0.28 15.74 -6.27
C ARG A 65 1.07 16.96 -5.79
N ASN A 66 0.83 17.43 -4.57
CA ASN A 66 1.53 18.60 -4.03
C ASN A 66 3.01 18.32 -3.74
N ILE A 67 3.37 17.11 -3.29
CA ILE A 67 4.75 16.76 -2.95
C ILE A 67 5.58 16.27 -4.14
N ILE A 68 4.94 15.75 -5.20
CA ILE A 68 5.63 15.20 -6.39
C ILE A 68 6.74 16.13 -6.92
N PRO A 69 6.51 17.44 -7.15
CA PRO A 69 7.55 18.32 -7.68
C PRO A 69 8.82 18.39 -6.81
N SER A 70 8.67 18.32 -5.48
CA SER A 70 9.79 18.29 -4.54
C SER A 70 10.56 16.98 -4.61
N LEU A 71 9.89 15.86 -4.89
CA LEU A 71 10.50 14.53 -4.99
C LEU A 71 11.16 14.28 -6.34
N GLU A 72 10.61 14.82 -7.43
CA GLU A 72 11.14 14.62 -8.78
C GLU A 72 12.56 15.18 -8.97
N ALA A 73 12.95 16.16 -8.15
CA ALA A 73 14.30 16.70 -8.10
C ALA A 73 15.38 15.68 -7.67
N TYR A 74 15.00 14.56 -7.05
CA TYR A 74 15.93 13.56 -6.54
C TYR A 74 16.04 12.34 -7.46
N HIS A 75 17.17 11.66 -7.36
CA HIS A 75 17.35 10.30 -7.86
C HIS A 75 16.89 9.28 -6.80
N PRO A 76 16.34 8.10 -7.16
CA PRO A 76 15.86 7.12 -6.16
C PRO A 76 16.94 6.63 -5.18
N LEU A 77 18.21 6.71 -5.56
CA LEU A 77 19.35 6.40 -4.67
C LEU A 77 19.59 7.45 -3.59
N GLN A 78 19.03 8.67 -3.68
CA GLN A 78 19.18 9.74 -2.69
C GLN A 78 18.18 9.60 -1.52
N ARG A 79 18.02 8.38 -1.01
CA ARG A 79 16.94 8.01 -0.08
C ARG A 79 16.93 8.84 1.20
N GLN A 80 18.07 9.14 1.78
CA GLN A 80 18.14 9.96 3.00
C GLN A 80 17.61 11.38 2.77
N ALA A 81 17.94 12.01 1.63
CA ALA A 81 17.43 13.33 1.28
C ALA A 81 15.91 13.29 1.02
N ILE A 82 15.44 12.24 0.35
CA ILE A 82 14.01 12.01 0.14
C ILE A 82 13.30 11.83 1.49
N GLU A 83 13.85 11.02 2.39
CA GLU A 83 13.29 10.78 3.72
C GLU A 83 13.20 12.08 4.54
N THR A 84 14.21 12.95 4.49
CA THR A 84 14.12 14.28 5.13
C THR A 84 12.94 15.08 4.59
N VAL A 85 12.77 15.16 3.26
CA VAL A 85 11.63 15.86 2.64
C VAL A 85 10.29 15.24 3.07
N LEU A 86 10.22 13.91 3.16
CA LEU A 86 9.01 13.23 3.63
C LEU A 86 8.73 13.51 5.11
N LEU A 87 9.73 13.45 5.99
CA LEU A 87 9.56 13.70 7.42
C LEU A 87 9.17 15.16 7.72
N GLU A 88 9.65 16.11 6.92
CA GLU A 88 9.24 17.52 7.00
C GLU A 88 7.85 17.76 6.38
N SER A 89 7.41 16.86 5.50
CA SER A 89 6.09 16.90 4.91
C SER A 89 5.02 16.42 5.90
N LYS A 90 3.85 17.06 5.88
CA LYS A 90 2.68 16.63 6.68
C LYS A 90 1.85 15.57 5.94
N LEU A 91 2.51 14.67 5.20
CA LEU A 91 1.82 13.65 4.42
C LEU A 91 1.21 12.58 5.34
N HIS A 92 0.13 11.97 4.87
CA HIS A 92 -0.40 10.79 5.53
C HIS A 92 0.60 9.62 5.46
N SER A 93 0.66 8.83 6.53
CA SER A 93 1.60 7.71 6.67
C SER A 93 1.49 6.67 5.55
N SER A 94 0.30 6.50 4.95
CA SER A 94 0.11 5.64 3.79
C SER A 94 0.88 6.12 2.55
N LEU A 95 1.07 7.44 2.37
CA LEU A 95 1.87 7.99 1.28
C LEU A 95 3.35 7.81 1.54
N HIS A 96 3.81 7.99 2.79
CA HIS A 96 5.19 7.66 3.18
C HIS A 96 5.52 6.21 2.85
N ALA A 97 4.65 5.28 3.28
CA ALA A 97 4.82 3.86 3.03
C ALA A 97 4.83 3.54 1.52
N ALA A 98 3.94 4.17 0.74
CA ALA A 98 3.90 3.98 -0.71
C ALA A 98 5.19 4.44 -1.39
N ILE A 99 5.70 5.62 -1.03
CA ILE A 99 6.94 6.17 -1.59
C ILE A 99 8.14 5.30 -1.20
N ASP A 100 8.26 4.93 0.07
CA ASP A 100 9.35 4.08 0.55
C ASP A 100 9.34 2.69 -0.12
N THR A 101 8.16 2.08 -0.26
CA THR A 101 7.99 0.80 -0.96
C THR A 101 8.39 0.91 -2.42
N ALA A 102 7.97 1.97 -3.11
CA ALA A 102 8.34 2.20 -4.51
C ALA A 102 9.85 2.41 -4.70
N LEU A 103 10.51 3.12 -3.77
CA LEU A 103 11.97 3.30 -3.78
C LEU A 103 12.71 1.97 -3.54
N TYR A 104 12.21 1.13 -2.62
CA TYR A 104 12.77 -0.21 -2.41
C TYR A 104 12.56 -1.12 -3.62
N ASP A 105 11.36 -1.18 -4.18
CA ASP A 105 11.06 -1.97 -5.37
C ASP A 105 11.94 -1.56 -6.56
N TRP A 106 12.11 -0.25 -6.78
CA TRP A 106 13.05 0.28 -7.76
C TRP A 106 14.48 -0.18 -7.47
N LEU A 107 14.95 -0.09 -6.22
CA LEU A 107 16.30 -0.50 -5.83
C LEU A 107 16.52 -2.00 -6.07
N GLY A 108 15.56 -2.84 -5.70
CA GLY A 108 15.59 -4.29 -5.92
C GLY A 108 15.77 -4.62 -7.39
N LYS A 109 15.00 -3.97 -8.26
CA LYS A 109 15.12 -4.11 -9.72
C LYS A 109 16.46 -3.58 -10.25
N LYS A 110 16.95 -2.46 -9.72
CA LYS A 110 18.24 -1.87 -10.13
C LYS A 110 19.43 -2.79 -9.88
N VAL A 111 19.40 -3.54 -8.78
CA VAL A 111 20.50 -4.42 -8.37
C VAL A 111 20.22 -5.90 -8.62
N ASP A 112 19.12 -6.21 -9.31
CA ASP A 112 18.65 -7.57 -9.61
C ASP A 112 18.56 -8.48 -8.37
N LEU A 113 18.02 -7.94 -7.27
CA LEU A 113 17.79 -8.69 -6.04
C LEU A 113 16.36 -8.52 -5.52
N PRO A 114 15.70 -9.62 -5.12
CA PRO A 114 14.42 -9.51 -4.43
C PRO A 114 14.60 -8.83 -3.07
N LEU A 115 13.61 -8.04 -2.64
CA LEU A 115 13.70 -7.22 -1.43
C LEU A 115 14.05 -8.01 -0.17
N TRP A 116 13.54 -9.23 -0.02
CA TRP A 116 13.85 -10.06 1.13
C TRP A 116 15.35 -10.40 1.23
N LYS A 117 16.07 -10.52 0.10
CA LYS A 117 17.53 -10.68 0.11
C LYS A 117 18.22 -9.38 0.50
N LEU A 118 17.75 -8.24 -0.03
CA LEU A 118 18.26 -6.92 0.35
C LEU A 118 18.10 -6.63 1.84
N TRP A 119 17.04 -7.15 2.46
CA TRP A 119 16.80 -7.06 3.90
C TRP A 119 17.46 -8.17 4.73
N GLY A 120 18.27 -9.04 4.12
CA GLY A 120 18.96 -10.12 4.83
C GLY A 120 18.04 -11.21 5.41
N LEU A 121 16.82 -11.34 4.86
CA LEU A 121 15.84 -12.33 5.30
C LEU A 121 16.09 -13.70 4.64
N LYS A 122 15.54 -14.76 5.24
CA LYS A 122 15.55 -16.11 4.67
C LYS A 122 14.30 -16.33 3.81
N GLY A 123 14.47 -16.72 2.55
CA GLY A 123 13.38 -16.91 1.58
C GLY A 123 12.70 -18.28 1.61
N ASP A 124 13.14 -19.19 2.49
CA ASP A 124 12.69 -20.58 2.59
C ASP A 124 11.53 -20.80 3.58
N ARG A 125 11.04 -19.73 4.22
CA ARG A 125 9.98 -19.84 5.23
C ARG A 125 8.61 -19.61 4.62
N LEU A 126 7.73 -20.59 4.77
CA LEU A 126 6.29 -20.37 4.69
C LEU A 126 5.92 -19.36 5.78
N PHE A 127 5.49 -18.17 5.39
CA PHE A 127 5.04 -17.15 6.33
C PHE A 127 3.67 -17.57 6.88
N PHE A 128 3.58 -17.79 8.18
CA PHE A 128 2.29 -17.89 8.84
C PHE A 128 1.64 -16.50 8.82
N THR A 129 0.47 -16.41 8.20
CA THR A 129 -0.38 -15.22 8.25
C THR A 129 -1.59 -15.48 9.13
N SER A 130 -2.08 -14.46 9.82
CA SER A 130 -3.34 -14.52 10.53
C SER A 130 -4.50 -14.20 9.58
N VAL A 131 -5.69 -14.69 9.91
CA VAL A 131 -6.92 -14.37 9.17
C VAL A 131 -7.82 -13.56 10.08
N THR A 132 -8.25 -12.40 9.60
CA THR A 132 -9.18 -11.53 10.34
C THR A 132 -10.61 -12.01 10.17
N TYR A 133 -11.26 -12.34 11.28
CA TYR A 133 -12.71 -12.53 11.36
C TYR A 133 -13.39 -11.20 11.71
N TRP A 134 -14.36 -10.78 10.90
CA TRP A 134 -15.09 -9.53 11.12
C TRP A 134 -16.27 -9.68 12.08
N LEU A 135 -16.80 -8.55 12.55
CA LEU A 135 -17.96 -8.54 13.43
C LEU A 135 -19.16 -9.15 12.71
N LEU A 136 -19.69 -10.23 13.27
CA LEU A 136 -20.93 -10.87 12.85
C LEU A 136 -21.98 -10.63 13.94
N VAL A 137 -23.19 -10.23 13.54
CA VAL A 137 -24.35 -10.30 14.45
C VAL A 137 -24.60 -11.79 14.70
N PRO A 138 -24.71 -12.26 15.96
CA PRO A 138 -24.99 -13.66 16.23
C PRO A 138 -26.44 -13.98 15.82
N GLN A 139 -26.65 -14.30 14.55
CA GLN A 139 -27.84 -14.98 14.06
C GLN A 139 -27.51 -16.42 13.72
N LYS A 140 -28.39 -17.33 14.16
CA LYS A 140 -28.29 -18.79 14.01
C LYS A 140 -27.90 -19.17 12.57
N LYS A 141 -26.81 -19.93 12.45
CA LYS A 141 -26.34 -20.66 11.25
C LYS A 141 -25.90 -19.79 10.06
N GLN A 142 -24.58 -19.60 9.95
CA GLN A 142 -23.84 -19.92 8.72
C GLN A 142 -22.35 -19.95 9.03
N TRP A 143 -21.90 -21.04 9.67
CA TRP A 143 -20.50 -21.44 9.63
C TRP A 143 -20.22 -21.97 8.23
N LYS A 144 -20.08 -21.08 7.25
CA LYS A 144 -19.48 -21.47 5.97
C LYS A 144 -18.00 -21.59 6.25
N GLU A 145 -17.52 -22.84 6.25
CA GLU A 145 -16.11 -23.21 6.24
C GLU A 145 -15.35 -22.32 5.24
N LEU A 146 -14.65 -21.31 5.74
CA LEU A 146 -13.57 -20.69 5.01
C LEU A 146 -12.43 -21.69 5.03
N LYS A 147 -12.46 -22.64 4.09
CA LYS A 147 -11.32 -23.55 3.87
C LYS A 147 -10.10 -22.68 3.59
N THR A 148 -9.14 -22.76 4.51
CA THR A 148 -7.79 -22.20 4.40
C THR A 148 -7.19 -22.59 3.05
N GLY A 149 -7.04 -21.62 2.14
CA GLY A 149 -6.37 -21.85 0.85
C GLY A 149 -6.82 -20.96 -0.31
N SER A 150 -8.00 -20.33 -0.24
CA SER A 150 -8.52 -19.50 -1.34
C SER A 150 -8.93 -18.10 -0.87
N ILE A 151 -7.99 -17.33 -0.34
CA ILE A 151 -8.18 -15.87 -0.17
C ILE A 151 -7.75 -15.24 -1.50
N LEU A 152 -8.76 -15.18 -2.36
CA LEU A 152 -8.75 -14.78 -3.76
C LEU A 152 -8.76 -13.26 -3.90
N TRP A 153 -7.63 -12.67 -4.31
CA TRP A 153 -7.69 -11.50 -5.18
C TRP A 153 -8.04 -12.01 -6.59
N ARG A 154 -9.10 -11.47 -7.19
CA ARG A 154 -9.33 -11.58 -8.64
C ARG A 154 -8.97 -10.22 -9.22
N LEU A 155 -7.79 -10.13 -9.84
CA LEU A 155 -7.48 -9.03 -10.74
C LEU A 155 -8.23 -9.35 -12.05
N ASN A 156 -9.26 -8.56 -12.36
CA ASN A 156 -9.79 -8.55 -13.72
C ASN A 156 -8.91 -7.58 -14.50
N TYR A 157 -8.06 -8.13 -15.37
CA TYR A 157 -7.42 -7.37 -16.46
C TYR A 157 -8.46 -7.07 -17.55
#